data_AF-A0A9E3TXK1-F1
#
_entry.id   AF-A0A9E3TXK1-F1
#
_cell.length_a   1.000
_cell.length_b   1.000
_cell.length_c   1.000
_cell.angle_alpha   90.00
_cell.angle_beta   90.00
_cell.angle_gamma   90.00
#
_symmetry.space_group_name_H-M   'P 1'
#
loop_
_entity.id
_entity.type
_entity.pdbx_description
1 polymer ?
#
loop_
_entity_poly.entity_id
_entity_poly.type
_entity_poly.pdbx_seq_one_letter_code
_entity_poly.pdbx_strand_id
1 'polypeptide(L)'
;MTSNDKPIRLDAHDDGLLRNLYVQLGIPRDQYKKRPEDMNVLERMWVNLSGRNDSAPELIRYMQNQQKAKRRLKVPWPVFNGAHKRAPSLSSALDGEQMESLKSAYEAVVLPLDVGTDAAAWNEEAVESLAREFSRLTGMIMPGLILLAIAEEKRKRGVWFKVGRRRSEGFDFGSLDDVEDL
;
A
#
# COMPACT_ATOMS: atom_id res chain seq x y z
N MET A 1 -27.08 12.37 -10.06
CA MET A 1 -27.58 12.83 -8.75
C MET A 1 -26.46 13.59 -8.06
N THR A 2 -26.49 14.92 -8.11
CA THR A 2 -25.50 15.78 -7.45
C THR A 2 -25.88 15.92 -5.99
N SER A 3 -25.36 15.03 -5.14
CA SER A 3 -25.51 15.17 -3.69
C SER A 3 -24.98 16.54 -3.28
N ASN A 4 -25.76 17.22 -2.45
CA ASN A 4 -25.56 18.58 -1.98
C ASN A 4 -24.27 18.61 -1.14
N ASP A 5 -23.14 18.87 -1.80
CA ASP A 5 -21.78 18.56 -1.33
C ASP A 5 -21.27 19.57 -0.28
N LYS A 6 -22.14 19.99 0.63
CA LYS A 6 -21.77 20.93 1.70
C LYS A 6 -20.90 20.19 2.71
N PRO A 7 -19.71 20.72 3.04
CA PRO A 7 -18.86 20.10 4.04
C PRO A 7 -19.58 20.09 5.39
N ILE A 8 -19.60 18.93 6.05
CA ILE A 8 -20.16 18.79 7.39
C ILE A 8 -19.46 19.74 8.36
N ARG A 9 -20.23 20.22 9.34
CA ARG A 9 -19.72 21.04 10.45
C ARG A 9 -20.02 20.29 11.73
N LEU A 10 -18.96 20.03 12.49
CA LEU A 10 -19.02 19.40 13.79
C LEU A 10 -18.83 20.47 14.87
N ASP A 11 -19.55 20.34 15.98
CA ASP A 11 -19.28 21.13 17.17
C ASP A 11 -18.03 20.62 17.90
N ALA A 12 -17.70 21.23 19.06
CA ALA A 12 -16.51 20.85 19.81
C ALA A 12 -16.59 19.45 20.44
N HIS A 13 -17.79 18.98 20.78
CA HIS A 13 -17.99 17.66 21.36
C HIS A 13 -17.81 16.58 20.28
N ASP A 14 -18.51 16.75 19.16
CA ASP A 14 -18.46 15.89 17.98
C ASP A 14 -17.05 15.82 17.36
N ASP A 15 -16.34 16.96 17.25
CA ASP A 15 -14.94 16.98 16.79
C ASP A 15 -14.03 16.17 17.73
N GLY A 16 -14.25 16.27 19.04
CA GLY A 16 -13.55 15.48 20.05
C GLY A 16 -13.79 13.97 19.89
N LEU A 17 -15.05 13.57 19.71
CA LEU A 17 -15.41 12.18 19.45
C LEU A 17 -14.75 11.64 18.18
N LEU A 18 -14.80 12.40 17.08
CA LEU A 18 -14.22 11.98 15.81
C LEU A 18 -12.69 11.81 15.90
N ARG A 19 -12.01 12.70 16.63
CA ARG A 19 -10.56 12.58 16.87
C ARG A 19 -10.21 11.34 17.68
N ASN A 20 -10.96 11.06 18.73
CA ASN A 20 -10.77 9.86 19.55
C ASN A 20 -11.00 8.60 18.71
N LEU A 21 -12.06 8.58 17.91
CA LEU A 21 -12.36 7.49 16.99
C LEU A 21 -11.24 7.29 15.94
N TYR A 22 -10.74 8.39 15.37
CA TYR A 22 -9.61 8.36 14.45
C TYR A 22 -8.35 7.75 15.08
N VAL A 23 -8.02 8.14 16.32
CA VAL A 23 -6.89 7.58 17.07
C VAL A 23 -7.10 6.10 17.37
N GLN A 24 -8.30 5.74 17.86
CA GLN A 24 -8.66 4.37 18.22
C GLN A 24 -8.60 3.40 17.04
N LEU A 25 -9.12 3.81 15.88
CA LEU A 25 -9.05 3.00 14.66
C LEU A 25 -7.61 2.84 14.19
N GLY A 26 -6.77 3.85 14.41
CA GLY A 26 -5.36 3.80 14.07
C GLY A 26 -5.09 3.81 12.57
N ILE A 27 -6.03 4.28 11.75
CA ILE A 27 -5.94 4.22 10.28
C ILE A 27 -5.69 5.62 9.72
N PRO A 28 -4.59 5.84 8.98
CA PRO A 28 -4.34 7.10 8.28
C PRO A 28 -5.45 7.39 7.28
N ARG A 29 -5.91 8.64 7.22
CA ARG A 29 -7.10 9.02 6.43
C ARG A 29 -7.03 8.61 4.96
N ASP A 30 -5.83 8.63 4.39
CA ASP A 30 -5.50 8.32 3.01
C ASP A 30 -5.64 6.83 2.71
N GLN A 31 -5.58 5.98 3.74
CA GLN A 31 -5.76 4.54 3.61
C GLN A 31 -7.23 4.11 3.56
N TYR A 32 -8.20 4.92 4.03
CA TYR A 32 -9.61 4.51 4.01
C TYR A 32 -10.14 4.23 2.60
N LYS A 33 -9.62 4.92 1.57
CA LYS A 33 -9.97 4.62 0.17
C LYS A 33 -9.64 3.18 -0.26
N LYS A 34 -8.65 2.57 0.38
CA LYS A 34 -8.21 1.19 0.12
C LYS A 34 -8.79 0.20 1.13
N ARG A 35 -9.63 0.66 2.05
CA ARG A 35 -10.16 -0.09 3.19
C ARG A 35 -11.67 0.17 3.35
N PRO A 36 -12.50 -0.27 2.40
CA PRO A 36 -13.95 0.00 2.45
C PRO A 36 -14.60 -0.58 3.72
N GLU A 37 -14.12 -1.71 4.23
CA GLU A 37 -14.63 -2.30 5.48
C GLU A 37 -14.32 -1.42 6.69
N ASP A 38 -13.08 -0.94 6.84
CA ASP A 38 -12.70 -0.03 7.92
C ASP A 38 -13.46 1.31 7.82
N MET A 39 -13.78 1.73 6.60
CA MET A 39 -14.60 2.92 6.35
C MET A 39 -16.04 2.72 6.84
N ASN A 40 -16.65 1.55 6.61
CA ASN A 40 -17.96 1.20 7.17
C ASN A 40 -17.94 1.07 8.70
N VAL A 41 -16.82 0.61 9.28
CA VAL A 41 -16.62 0.57 10.73
C VAL A 41 -16.59 1.98 11.31
N LEU A 42 -15.85 2.90 10.69
CA LEU A 42 -15.81 4.32 11.08
C LEU A 42 -17.20 4.94 11.13
N GLU A 43 -17.98 4.78 10.06
CA GLU A 43 -19.34 5.34 9.95
C GLU A 43 -20.28 4.78 11.01
N ARG A 44 -20.31 3.46 11.18
CA ARG A 44 -21.14 2.81 12.20
C ARG A 44 -20.77 3.24 13.62
N MET A 45 -19.48 3.32 13.93
CA MET A 45 -19.02 3.81 15.24
C MET A 45 -19.37 5.28 15.44
N TRP A 46 -19.24 6.10 14.40
CA TRP A 46 -19.62 7.50 14.43
C TRP A 46 -21.10 7.69 14.73
N VAL A 47 -21.97 6.99 14.02
CA VAL A 47 -23.43 7.05 14.21
C VAL A 47 -23.80 6.64 15.64
N ASN A 48 -23.19 5.56 16.14
CA ASN A 48 -23.46 5.08 17.50
C ASN A 48 -22.99 6.04 18.60
N LEU A 49 -21.88 6.75 18.40
CA LEU A 49 -21.30 7.64 19.41
C LEU A 49 -21.90 9.05 19.40
N SER A 50 -22.16 9.61 18.21
CA SER A 50 -22.62 10.99 18.03
C SER A 50 -24.14 11.10 17.86
N GLY A 51 -24.83 10.02 17.48
CA GLY A 51 -26.23 10.05 17.07
C GLY A 51 -26.47 10.70 15.71
N ARG A 52 -25.42 11.11 14.99
CA ARG A 52 -25.48 11.73 13.66
C ARG A 52 -25.43 10.67 12.56
N ASN A 53 -25.93 11.03 11.37
CA ASN A 53 -25.94 10.14 10.21
C ASN A 53 -25.05 10.68 9.07
N ASP A 54 -23.88 11.21 9.41
CA ASP A 54 -22.89 11.64 8.42
C ASP A 54 -22.22 10.42 7.78
N SER A 55 -22.05 10.43 6.47
CA SER A 55 -21.45 9.32 5.74
C SER A 55 -19.93 9.25 5.93
N ALA A 56 -19.33 8.07 5.78
CA ALA A 56 -17.87 7.94 5.90
C ALA A 56 -17.07 8.88 4.97
N PRO A 57 -17.46 9.09 3.69
CA PRO A 57 -16.77 10.03 2.81
C PRO A 57 -16.80 11.48 3.32
N GLU A 58 -17.90 11.92 3.94
CA GLU A 58 -18.03 13.25 4.54
C GLU A 58 -17.12 13.40 5.76
N LEU A 59 -17.09 12.39 6.63
CA LEU A 59 -16.18 12.35 7.77
C LEU A 59 -14.73 12.41 7.33
N ILE A 60 -14.33 11.60 6.34
CA ILE A 60 -12.95 11.60 5.80
C ILE A 60 -12.60 12.97 5.21
N ARG A 61 -13.52 13.59 4.47
CA ARG A 61 -13.31 14.93 3.91
C ARG A 61 -13.16 15.97 5.02
N TYR A 62 -13.95 15.88 6.09
CA TYR A 62 -13.79 16.74 7.27
C TYR A 62 -12.41 16.59 7.89
N MET A 63 -11.96 15.36 8.18
CA MET A 63 -10.62 15.09 8.73
C MET A 63 -9.50 15.68 7.86
N GLN A 64 -9.61 15.51 6.53
CA GLN A 64 -8.65 16.08 5.57
C GLN A 64 -8.58 17.61 5.67
N ASN A 65 -9.73 18.28 5.77
CA ASN A 65 -9.80 19.73 5.91
C ASN A 65 -9.19 20.18 7.24
N GLN A 66 -9.47 19.49 8.34
CA GLN A 66 -8.90 19.81 9.66
C GLN A 66 -7.36 19.68 9.65
N GLN A 67 -6.81 18.65 9.03
CA GLN A 67 -5.35 18.48 8.94
C GLN A 67 -4.68 19.51 8.03
N LYS A 68 -5.36 19.98 6.97
CA LYS A 68 -4.87 21.10 6.15
C LYS A 68 -4.91 22.42 6.92
N ALA A 69 -5.93 22.60 7.77
CA ALA A 69 -6.12 23.79 8.57
C ALA A 69 -5.22 23.87 9.82
N LYS A 70 -4.08 23.16 9.87
CA LYS A 70 -3.13 23.11 11.01
C LYS A 70 -2.87 24.47 11.67
N ARG A 71 -2.74 25.55 10.89
CA ARG A 71 -2.46 26.91 11.40
C ARG A 71 -3.65 27.58 12.11
N ARG A 72 -4.88 27.11 11.90
CA ARG A 72 -6.11 27.70 12.44
C ARG A 72 -6.66 26.95 13.65
N LEU A 73 -6.16 25.74 13.91
CA LEU A 73 -6.65 24.90 14.99
C LEU A 73 -5.89 25.16 16.29
N LYS A 74 -6.63 25.34 17.39
CA LYS A 74 -6.06 25.38 18.74
C LYS A 74 -5.38 24.07 19.10
N VAL A 75 -5.97 22.94 18.68
CA VAL A 75 -5.44 21.59 18.89
C VAL A 75 -5.19 20.95 17.52
N PRO A 76 -3.92 20.68 17.16
CA PRO A 76 -3.59 19.99 15.92
C PRO A 76 -4.31 18.65 15.81
N TRP A 77 -4.63 18.23 14.58
CA TRP A 77 -5.21 16.91 14.36
C TRP A 77 -4.20 15.81 14.76
N PRO A 78 -4.63 14.71 15.41
CA PRO A 78 -3.74 13.64 15.84
C PRO A 78 -2.88 13.06 14.71
N VAL A 79 -1.64 12.70 15.04
CA VAL A 79 -0.69 12.02 14.13
C VAL A 79 -0.27 10.69 14.75
N PHE A 80 -0.04 9.68 13.91
CA PHE A 80 0.23 8.33 14.40
C PHE A 80 1.70 8.02 14.69
N ASN A 81 2.66 8.84 14.22
CA ASN A 81 4.11 8.64 14.43
C ASN A 81 4.60 7.18 14.21
N GLY A 82 4.03 6.47 13.22
CA GLY A 82 4.35 5.08 12.92
C GLY A 82 3.51 4.02 13.64
N ALA A 83 2.73 4.38 14.67
CA ALA A 83 1.84 3.48 15.42
C ALA A 83 0.47 3.25 14.75
N HIS A 84 0.39 3.43 13.43
CA HIS A 84 -0.86 3.21 12.69
C HIS A 84 -0.98 1.76 12.22
N LYS A 85 -2.22 1.29 12.07
CA LYS A 85 -2.52 0.03 11.41
C LYS A 85 -2.04 0.09 9.97
N ARG A 86 -1.10 -0.79 9.61
CA ARG A 86 -0.64 -0.93 8.23
C ARG A 86 -1.73 -1.55 7.38
N ALA A 87 -1.87 -1.08 6.13
CA ALA A 87 -2.76 -1.72 5.16
C ALA A 87 -2.43 -3.21 5.10
N PRO A 88 -3.44 -4.10 4.98
CA PRO A 88 -3.19 -5.49 4.66
C PRO A 88 -2.26 -5.54 3.45
N SER A 89 -1.15 -6.25 3.60
CA SER A 89 -0.17 -6.43 2.53
C SER A 89 -0.83 -7.30 1.48
N LEU A 90 -0.81 -6.91 0.19
CA LEU A 90 -1.32 -7.78 -0.87
C LEU A 90 -0.57 -9.12 -0.87
N SER A 91 0.69 -9.10 -0.42
CA SER A 91 1.50 -10.28 -0.19
C SER A 91 0.93 -11.30 0.80
N SER A 92 -0.07 -10.97 1.62
CA SER A 92 -0.73 -11.96 2.51
C SER A 92 -1.74 -12.82 1.78
N ALA A 93 -2.06 -12.53 0.51
CA ALA A 93 -2.94 -13.35 -0.31
C ALA A 93 -2.28 -14.65 -0.80
N LEU A 94 -0.95 -14.74 -0.70
CA LEU A 94 -0.17 -15.90 -1.12
C LEU A 94 0.59 -16.49 0.06
N ASP A 95 0.62 -17.81 0.16
CA ASP A 95 1.50 -18.53 1.09
C ASP A 95 2.96 -18.55 0.59
N GLY A 96 3.86 -19.22 1.32
CA GLY A 96 5.28 -19.25 1.00
C GLY A 96 5.60 -19.94 -0.34
N GLU A 97 4.92 -21.03 -0.66
CA GLU A 97 5.15 -21.79 -1.89
C GLU A 97 4.62 -21.04 -3.11
N GLN A 98 3.44 -20.45 -2.98
CA GLN A 98 2.86 -19.57 -3.98
C GLN A 98 3.72 -18.32 -4.19
N MET A 99 4.34 -17.78 -3.14
CA MET A 99 5.24 -16.64 -3.24
C MET A 99 6.50 -16.97 -4.05
N GLU A 100 7.13 -18.13 -3.81
CA GLU A 100 8.27 -18.56 -4.62
C GLU A 100 7.86 -18.87 -6.06
N SER A 101 6.67 -19.44 -6.28
CA SER A 101 6.12 -19.65 -7.62
C SER A 101 5.91 -18.33 -8.37
N LEU A 102 5.38 -17.30 -7.70
CA LEU A 102 5.25 -15.95 -8.27
C LEU A 102 6.62 -15.36 -8.59
N LYS A 103 7.62 -15.57 -7.73
CA LYS A 103 8.99 -15.11 -7.99
C LYS A 103 9.54 -15.74 -9.26
N SER A 104 9.41 -17.06 -9.43
CA SER A 104 9.83 -17.77 -10.64
C SER A 104 9.09 -17.27 -11.89
N ALA A 105 7.76 -17.10 -11.82
CA ALA A 105 6.98 -16.55 -12.93
C ALA A 105 7.41 -15.12 -13.30
N TYR A 106 7.68 -14.28 -12.29
CA TYR A 106 8.15 -12.91 -12.49
C TYR A 106 9.53 -12.86 -13.15
N GLU A 107 10.46 -13.73 -12.72
CA GLU A 107 11.80 -13.84 -13.30
C GLU A 107 11.78 -14.37 -14.73
N ALA A 108 10.84 -15.24 -15.07
CA ALA A 108 10.67 -15.78 -16.42
C ALA A 108 10.04 -14.78 -17.39
N VAL A 109 9.07 -13.97 -16.92
CA VAL A 109 8.24 -13.14 -17.80
C VAL A 109 8.65 -11.67 -17.77
N VAL A 110 8.82 -11.10 -16.57
CA VAL A 110 8.93 -9.64 -16.39
C VAL A 110 10.38 -9.19 -16.37
N LEU A 111 11.26 -9.95 -15.72
CA LEU A 111 12.69 -9.62 -15.64
C LEU A 111 13.38 -9.52 -17.02
N PRO A 112 13.11 -10.38 -18.03
CA PRO A 112 13.76 -10.30 -19.33
C PRO A 112 13.35 -9.08 -20.17
N LEU A 113 12.24 -8.43 -19.82
CA LEU A 113 11.80 -7.21 -20.51
C LEU A 113 12.69 -6.00 -20.17
N ASP A 114 13.51 -6.11 -19.11
CA ASP A 114 14.41 -5.06 -18.61
C ASP A 114 13.71 -3.71 -18.38
N VAL A 115 12.42 -3.75 -18.02
CA VAL A 115 11.62 -2.57 -17.68
C VAL A 115 11.28 -2.55 -16.19
N GLY A 116 11.05 -1.36 -15.66
CA GLY A 116 10.51 -1.19 -14.31
C GLY A 116 9.12 -1.83 -14.18
N THR A 117 8.76 -2.27 -12.97
CA THR A 117 7.45 -2.90 -12.69
C THR A 117 6.28 -2.00 -13.08
N ASP A 118 6.42 -0.68 -12.93
CA ASP A 118 5.42 0.30 -13.38
C ASP A 118 5.21 0.25 -14.90
N ALA A 119 6.27 0.10 -15.70
CA ALA A 119 6.18 -0.01 -17.15
C ALA A 119 5.65 -1.40 -17.58
N ALA A 120 6.01 -2.46 -16.87
CA ALA A 120 5.47 -3.80 -17.09
C ALA A 120 3.95 -3.86 -16.87
N ALA A 121 3.40 -3.05 -15.95
CA ALA A 121 1.96 -3.00 -15.71
C ALA A 121 1.14 -2.45 -16.90
N TRP A 122 1.77 -1.70 -17.80
CA TRP A 122 1.14 -1.20 -19.04
C TRP A 122 1.37 -2.13 -20.24
N ASN A 123 2.18 -3.19 -20.07
CA ASN A 123 2.38 -4.20 -21.10
C ASN A 123 1.37 -5.33 -20.87
N GLU A 124 0.24 -5.29 -21.59
CA GLU A 124 -0.84 -6.27 -21.48
C GLU A 124 -0.33 -7.72 -21.68
N GLU A 125 0.55 -7.94 -22.66
CA GLU A 125 1.13 -9.25 -22.93
C GLU A 125 1.97 -9.77 -21.75
N ALA A 126 2.75 -8.89 -21.10
CA ALA A 126 3.54 -9.26 -19.92
C ALA A 126 2.64 -9.59 -18.73
N VAL A 127 1.57 -8.82 -18.52
CA VAL A 127 0.58 -9.02 -17.46
C VAL A 127 -0.13 -10.36 -17.64
N GLU A 128 -0.60 -10.65 -18.86
CA GLU A 128 -1.26 -11.91 -19.20
C GLU A 128 -0.31 -13.11 -19.11
N SER A 129 0.92 -12.95 -19.57
CA SER A 129 1.94 -14.00 -19.51
C SER A 129 2.34 -14.31 -18.07
N LEU A 130 2.44 -13.29 -17.20
CA LEU A 130 2.70 -13.50 -15.78
C LEU A 130 1.56 -14.28 -15.11
N ALA A 131 0.31 -13.91 -15.40
CA ALA A 131 -0.87 -14.60 -14.87
C ALA A 131 -0.92 -16.07 -15.32
N ARG A 132 -0.66 -16.32 -16.61
CA ARG A 132 -0.61 -17.67 -17.18
C ARG A 132 0.48 -18.51 -16.55
N GLU A 133 1.69 -17.96 -16.40
CA GLU A 133 2.82 -18.69 -15.84
C GLU A 133 2.62 -18.99 -14.35
N PHE A 134 2.12 -18.03 -13.58
CA PHE A 134 1.75 -18.26 -12.18
C PHE A 134 0.68 -19.35 -12.05
N SER A 135 -0.35 -19.33 -12.90
CA SER A 135 -1.41 -20.33 -12.91
C SER A 135 -0.89 -21.71 -13.30
N ARG A 136 0.06 -21.79 -14.23
CA ARG A 136 0.73 -23.04 -14.61
C ARG A 136 1.50 -23.65 -13.45
N LEU A 137 2.15 -22.84 -12.62
CA LEU A 137 2.96 -23.30 -11.48
C LEU A 137 2.11 -23.69 -10.26
N THR A 138 1.01 -22.98 -10.00
CA THR A 138 0.25 -23.10 -8.74
C THR A 138 -1.15 -23.70 -8.89
N GLY A 139 -1.67 -23.78 -10.12
CA GLY A 139 -3.07 -24.11 -10.40
C GLY A 139 -4.06 -22.98 -10.06
N MET A 140 -3.60 -21.84 -9.51
CA MET A 140 -4.46 -20.72 -9.12
C MET A 140 -4.62 -19.69 -10.23
N ILE A 141 -5.83 -19.18 -10.40
CA ILE A 141 -6.10 -18.10 -11.34
C ILE A 141 -6.11 -16.79 -10.56
N MET A 142 -5.16 -15.91 -10.86
CA MET A 142 -5.08 -14.57 -10.28
C MET A 142 -4.79 -13.53 -11.38
N PRO A 143 -5.40 -12.33 -11.33
CA PRO A 143 -5.11 -11.29 -12.30
C PRO A 143 -3.64 -10.87 -12.25
N GLY A 144 -3.00 -10.76 -13.43
CA GLY A 144 -1.57 -10.43 -13.54
C GLY A 144 -1.19 -9.10 -12.88
N LEU A 145 -2.09 -8.10 -12.88
CA LEU A 145 -1.86 -6.83 -12.20
C LEU A 145 -1.74 -6.98 -10.68
N ILE A 146 -2.48 -7.91 -10.07
CA ILE A 146 -2.37 -8.20 -8.64
C ILE A 146 -1.03 -8.87 -8.35
N LEU A 147 -0.64 -9.83 -9.18
CA LEU A 147 0.64 -10.53 -9.09
C LEU A 147 1.83 -9.54 -9.25
N LEU A 148 1.76 -8.62 -10.20
CA LEU A 148 2.74 -7.52 -10.35
C LEU A 148 2.79 -6.63 -9.10
N ALA A 149 1.64 -6.24 -8.54
CA ALA A 149 1.60 -5.41 -7.33
C ALA A 149 2.22 -6.12 -6.12
N ILE A 150 2.00 -7.43 -5.97
CA ILE A 150 2.64 -8.25 -4.93
C ILE A 150 4.15 -8.31 -5.15
N ALA A 151 4.60 -8.56 -6.40
CA ALA A 151 6.02 -8.58 -6.74
C ALA A 151 6.70 -7.23 -6.47
N GLU A 152 6.04 -6.13 -6.84
CA GLU A 152 6.49 -4.77 -6.59
C GLU A 152 6.69 -4.49 -5.10
N GLU A 153 5.72 -4.91 -4.27
CA GLU A 153 5.78 -4.78 -2.82
C GLU A 153 7.00 -5.50 -2.24
N LYS A 154 7.29 -6.74 -2.69
CA LYS A 154 8.48 -7.50 -2.28
C LYS A 154 9.78 -6.83 -2.73
N ARG A 155 9.80 -6.28 -3.95
CA ARG A 155 10.96 -5.54 -4.49
C ARG A 155 11.24 -4.27 -3.72
N LYS A 156 10.20 -3.48 -3.39
CA LYS A 156 10.31 -2.25 -2.58
C LYS A 156 10.80 -2.51 -1.16
N ARG A 157 10.49 -3.69 -0.61
CA ARG A 157 11.00 -4.16 0.70
C ARG A 157 12.41 -4.76 0.64
N GLY A 158 13.02 -4.85 -0.55
CA GLY A 158 14.36 -5.40 -0.73
C GLY A 158 14.45 -6.93 -0.62
N VAL A 159 13.32 -7.63 -0.64
CA VAL A 159 13.26 -9.09 -0.51
C VAL A 159 13.56 -9.76 -1.86
N TRP A 160 13.13 -9.15 -2.97
CA TRP A 160 13.36 -9.65 -4.32
C TRP A 160 14.36 -8.79 -5.09
N PHE A 161 15.01 -9.41 -6.08
CA PHE A 161 16.03 -8.79 -6.90
C PHE A 161 15.51 -7.53 -7.61
N LYS A 162 16.35 -6.49 -7.71
CA LYS A 162 16.05 -5.33 -8.54
C LYS A 162 16.35 -5.69 -10.01
N VAL A 163 15.40 -5.43 -10.91
CA VAL A 163 15.65 -5.40 -12.37
C VAL A 163 16.82 -4.43 -12.58
N GLY A 164 17.92 -4.90 -13.17
CA GLY A 164 19.15 -4.11 -13.40
C GLY A 164 20.42 -4.51 -12.63
N ARG A 165 20.41 -5.56 -11.78
CA ARG A 165 21.66 -6.24 -11.38
C ARG A 165 21.47 -7.75 -11.49
N ARG A 166 21.69 -8.29 -12.70
CA ARG A 166 22.31 -9.61 -12.79
C ARG A 166 23.61 -9.48 -11.98
N ARG A 167 23.78 -10.29 -10.93
CA ARG A 167 25.12 -10.58 -10.43
C ARG A 167 25.92 -11.01 -11.65
N SER A 168 26.87 -10.19 -12.08
CA SER A 168 27.98 -10.68 -12.86
C SER A 168 28.65 -11.75 -12.00
N GLU A 169 28.39 -13.01 -12.31
CA GLU A 169 29.33 -14.07 -11.95
C GLU A 169 30.68 -13.68 -12.55
N GLY A 170 31.70 -13.57 -11.69
CA GLY A 170 33.09 -13.39 -12.10
C GLY A 170 33.50 -11.95 -12.44
N PHE A 171 33.93 -11.19 -11.43
CA PHE A 171 35.18 -10.45 -11.51
C PHE A 171 35.65 -10.19 -10.08
N ASP A 172 36.51 -11.10 -9.63
CA ASP A 172 37.33 -10.96 -8.42
C ASP A 172 38.31 -9.83 -8.67
N PHE A 173 38.01 -8.63 -8.19
CA PHE A 173 39.01 -7.57 -8.13
C PHE A 173 39.93 -7.93 -6.98
N GLY A 174 41.04 -8.59 -7.33
CA GLY A 174 42.08 -8.99 -6.41
C GLY A 174 42.42 -7.87 -5.44
N SER A 175 42.52 -8.24 -4.17
CA SER A 175 43.11 -7.41 -3.12
C SER A 175 44.56 -7.12 -3.51
N LEU A 176 44.77 -5.98 -4.16
CA LEU A 176 46.09 -5.42 -4.41
C LEU A 176 46.37 -4.42 -3.28
N ASP A 177 46.62 -4.97 -2.10
CA ASP A 177 47.22 -4.27 -0.95
C ASP A 177 48.34 -5.18 -0.40
N ASP A 178 49.27 -5.50 -1.30
CA ASP A 178 50.66 -5.82 -0.97
C ASP A 178 51.50 -4.74 -1.68
N VAL A 179 51.76 -3.63 -1.00
CA VAL A 179 52.97 -2.85 -1.25
C VAL A 179 53.64 -2.61 0.09
N GLU A 180 54.78 -3.29 0.19
CA GLU A 180 55.71 -3.41 1.29
C GLU A 180 56.21 -2.06 1.82
N ASP A 181 56.48 -2.07 3.13
CA ASP A 181 57.49 -1.24 3.78
C ASP A 181 58.78 -1.20 2.93
N LEU A 182 59.29 0.01 2.66
CA LEU A 182 60.71 0.39 2.64
C LEU A 182 60.87 1.91 2.51
#